data_AF-E9Q2L5-F1
#
_entry.id   AF-E9Q2L5-F1
#
_cell.length_a   1.000
_cell.length_b   1.000
_cell.length_c   1.000
_cell.angle_alpha   90.00
_cell.angle_beta   90.00
_cell.angle_gamma   90.00
#
_symmetry.space_group_name_H-M   'P 1'
#
loop_
_entity.id
_entity.type
_entity.pdbx_description
1 polymer ?
#
loop_
_entity_poly.entity_id
_entity_poly.type
_entity_poly.pdbx_seq_one_letter_code
_entity_poly.pdbx_strand_id
1 'polypeptide(L)'
;MSSALAYMLLVLSISLLNGQSPPGKPEIHKCRSPDKETFTCWWNPGSDGGLPTNYSLTYSKEGEKNTYECPDYKTSGPNSCFFSKQYTSIWKIYIITVNATNEMGSSTSDPLYVDVTYI
;
A
#
# COMPACT_ATOMS: atom_id res chain seq x y z
N MET A 1 -19.73 2.83 31.82
CA MET A 1 -19.62 3.94 30.84
C MET A 1 -18.44 4.87 31.15
N SER A 2 -18.19 5.26 32.41
CA SER A 2 -17.07 6.16 32.77
C SER A 2 -15.66 5.54 32.66
N SER A 3 -15.48 4.25 32.97
CA SER A 3 -14.14 3.64 32.98
C SER A 3 -13.55 3.37 31.59
N ALA A 4 -14.38 3.09 30.57
CA ALA A 4 -13.90 2.83 29.22
C ALA A 4 -13.33 4.10 28.55
N LEU A 5 -13.97 5.24 28.79
CA LEU A 5 -13.48 6.54 28.32
C LEU A 5 -12.16 6.92 29.02
N ALA A 6 -12.07 6.71 30.33
CA ALA A 6 -10.82 6.93 31.08
C ALA A 6 -9.67 6.04 30.57
N TYR A 7 -9.96 4.76 30.27
CA TYR A 7 -8.97 3.84 29.70
C TYR A 7 -8.51 4.28 28.31
N MET A 8 -9.44 4.65 27.41
CA MET A 8 -9.09 5.17 26.09
C MET A 8 -8.23 6.43 26.16
N LEU A 9 -8.56 7.36 27.05
CA LEU A 9 -7.77 8.58 27.26
C LEU A 9 -6.36 8.28 27.78
N LEU A 10 -6.22 7.32 28.71
CA LEU A 10 -4.93 6.85 29.21
C LEU A 10 -4.07 6.26 28.08
N VAL A 11 -4.64 5.37 27.26
CA VAL A 11 -3.93 4.75 26.13
C VAL A 11 -3.47 5.80 25.13
N LEU A 12 -4.35 6.72 24.73
CA LEU A 12 -4.02 7.83 23.82
C LEU A 12 -2.88 8.70 24.38
N SER A 13 -2.91 9.00 25.68
CA SER A 13 -1.88 9.81 26.34
C SER A 13 -0.51 9.13 26.29
N ILE A 14 -0.46 7.82 26.56
CA ILE A 14 0.78 7.01 26.52
C ILE A 14 1.32 6.95 25.09
N SER A 15 0.47 6.72 24.09
CA SER A 15 0.89 6.71 22.68
C SER A 15 1.50 8.04 22.25
N LEU A 16 0.90 9.17 22.64
CA LEU A 16 1.41 10.51 22.34
C LEU A 16 2.75 10.79 23.03
N LEU A 17 2.90 10.36 24.29
CA LEU A 17 4.17 10.45 25.03
C LEU A 17 5.29 9.66 24.36
N ASN A 18 4.98 8.49 23.78
CA ASN A 18 5.92 7.65 23.04
C ASN A 18 6.16 8.12 21.60
N GLY A 19 5.49 9.18 21.15
CA GLY A 19 5.58 9.66 19.77
C GLY A 19 4.97 8.69 18.74
N GLN A 20 4.09 7.80 19.18
CA GLN A 20 3.47 6.79 18.33
C GLN A 20 2.26 7.37 17.59
N SER A 21 2.21 7.15 16.28
CA SER A 21 1.11 7.59 15.43
C SER A 21 0.76 6.56 14.37
N PRO A 22 -0.40 6.67 13.70
CA PRO A 22 -0.66 5.91 12.48
C PRO A 22 0.41 6.19 11.41
N PRO A 23 0.59 5.30 10.43
CA PRO A 23 1.56 5.51 9.36
C PRO A 23 1.17 6.72 8.49
N GLY A 24 2.16 7.47 8.06
CA GLY A 24 2.02 8.47 7.01
C GLY A 24 1.65 7.84 5.67
N LYS A 25 0.98 8.63 4.83
CA LYS A 25 0.48 8.20 3.52
C LYS A 25 1.62 7.70 2.63
N PRO A 26 1.60 6.44 2.15
CA PRO A 26 2.58 5.95 1.18
C PRO A 26 2.33 6.55 -0.21
N GLU A 27 3.35 6.56 -1.06
CA GLU A 27 3.29 7.10 -2.43
C GLU A 27 3.84 6.11 -3.45
N ILE A 28 3.02 5.72 -4.43
CA ILE A 28 3.49 4.92 -5.57
C ILE A 28 4.22 5.87 -6.52
N HIS A 29 5.55 5.81 -6.55
CA HIS A 29 6.37 6.77 -7.28
C HIS A 29 6.79 6.29 -8.68
N LYS A 30 6.68 4.99 -8.96
CA LYS A 30 7.11 4.41 -10.24
C LYS A 30 6.39 3.12 -10.54
N CYS A 31 5.96 2.96 -11.79
CA CYS A 31 5.72 1.65 -12.39
C CYS A 31 6.50 1.54 -13.70
N ARG A 32 6.92 0.34 -14.09
CA ARG A 32 7.68 0.10 -15.33
C ARG A 32 7.35 -1.25 -15.94
N SER A 33 7.13 -1.29 -17.25
CA SER A 33 7.07 -2.52 -18.04
C SER A 33 8.23 -2.59 -19.05
N PRO A 34 9.18 -3.54 -18.90
CA PRO A 34 10.29 -3.65 -19.84
C PRO A 34 9.88 -4.28 -21.19
N ASP A 35 8.85 -5.13 -21.18
CA ASP A 35 8.54 -6.07 -22.27
C ASP A 35 7.04 -6.19 -22.60
N LYS A 36 6.17 -5.44 -21.91
CA LYS A 36 4.69 -5.55 -22.00
C LYS A 36 4.13 -6.92 -21.59
N GLU A 37 4.97 -7.80 -21.04
CA GLU A 37 4.56 -9.09 -20.49
C GLU A 37 4.65 -9.10 -18.97
N THR A 38 5.50 -8.26 -18.40
CA THR A 38 5.64 -8.06 -16.96
C THR A 38 5.64 -6.58 -16.64
N PHE A 39 5.27 -6.23 -15.42
CA PHE A 39 5.52 -4.89 -14.91
C PHE A 39 5.77 -4.92 -13.41
N THR A 40 6.34 -3.83 -12.90
CA THR A 40 6.55 -3.67 -11.46
C THR A 40 6.13 -2.27 -11.06
N CYS A 41 5.55 -2.14 -9.88
CA CYS A 41 5.34 -0.86 -9.21
C CYS A 41 6.17 -0.79 -7.92
N TRP A 42 6.67 0.41 -7.61
CA TRP A 42 7.43 0.72 -6.41
C TRP A 42 6.78 1.88 -5.67
N TRP A 43 6.84 1.86 -4.35
CA TRP A 43 6.35 2.93 -3.50
C TRP A 43 7.41 3.43 -2.52
N ASN A 44 7.25 4.67 -2.11
CA ASN A 44 7.95 5.24 -0.98
C ASN A 44 7.07 5.10 0.27
N PRO A 45 7.63 4.69 1.42
CA PRO A 45 6.92 4.72 2.68
C PRO A 45 6.67 6.16 3.14
N GLY A 46 5.55 6.41 3.81
CA GLY A 46 5.39 7.59 4.64
C GLY A 46 6.14 7.44 5.97
N SER A 47 5.93 8.38 6.90
CA SER A 47 6.37 8.18 8.30
C SER A 47 5.82 6.86 8.85
N ASP A 48 6.62 6.11 9.58
CA ASP A 48 6.16 4.86 10.23
C ASP A 48 5.38 5.13 11.53
N GLY A 49 5.38 6.39 11.99
CA GLY A 49 4.75 6.78 13.25
C GLY A 49 5.40 6.14 14.47
N GLY A 50 6.70 5.84 14.41
CA GLY A 50 7.46 5.27 15.53
C GLY A 50 7.16 3.79 15.81
N LEU A 51 6.50 3.09 14.88
CA LEU A 51 6.15 1.67 15.00
C LEU A 51 6.42 0.91 13.70
N PRO A 52 6.74 -0.39 13.78
CA PRO A 52 6.86 -1.23 12.58
C PRO A 52 5.60 -1.15 11.71
N THR A 53 5.80 -0.80 10.44
CA THR A 53 4.71 -0.61 9.47
C THR A 53 4.76 -1.69 8.40
N ASN A 54 3.61 -2.32 8.17
CA ASN A 54 3.42 -3.30 7.09
C ASN A 54 2.74 -2.66 5.89
N TYR A 55 3.13 -3.10 4.69
CA TYR A 55 2.58 -2.62 3.43
C TYR A 55 1.84 -3.72 2.69
N SER A 56 0.69 -3.35 2.14
CA SER A 56 -0.13 -4.20 1.26
C SER A 56 -0.53 -3.38 0.04
N LEU A 57 -0.05 -3.80 -1.13
CA LEU A 57 -0.46 -3.29 -2.42
C LEU A 57 -1.64 -4.12 -2.93
N THR A 58 -2.75 -3.44 -3.19
CA THR A 58 -3.94 -4.02 -3.81
C THR A 58 -4.17 -3.43 -5.19
N TYR A 59 -4.80 -4.19 -6.07
CA TYR A 59 -5.14 -3.73 -7.40
C TYR A 59 -6.49 -4.28 -7.90
N SER A 60 -7.14 -3.53 -8.77
CA SER A 60 -8.24 -4.03 -9.60
C SER A 60 -7.95 -3.71 -11.06
N LYS A 61 -8.62 -4.40 -11.97
CA LYS A 61 -8.57 -4.10 -13.42
C LYS A 61 -9.85 -3.40 -13.84
N GLU A 62 -9.75 -2.48 -14.78
CA GLU A 62 -10.91 -1.78 -15.31
C GLU A 62 -11.99 -2.76 -15.83
N GLY A 63 -13.20 -2.56 -15.31
CA GLY A 63 -14.38 -3.40 -15.58
C GLY A 63 -14.52 -4.62 -14.67
N GLU A 64 -13.54 -4.89 -13.79
CA GLU A 64 -13.64 -5.95 -12.79
C GLU A 64 -14.11 -5.38 -11.45
N LYS A 65 -14.94 -6.16 -10.72
CA LYS A 65 -15.40 -5.80 -9.38
C LYS A 65 -14.46 -6.28 -8.28
N ASN A 66 -13.60 -7.23 -8.60
CA ASN A 66 -12.72 -7.86 -7.64
C ASN A 66 -11.48 -7.01 -7.41
N THR A 67 -11.03 -6.97 -6.16
CA THR A 67 -9.73 -6.43 -5.78
C THR A 67 -8.82 -7.59 -5.44
N TYR A 68 -7.58 -7.51 -5.90
CA TYR A 68 -6.56 -8.54 -5.77
C TYR A 68 -5.39 -7.98 -4.95
N GLU A 69 -4.72 -8.87 -4.23
CA GLU A 69 -3.47 -8.55 -3.53
C GLU A 69 -2.29 -8.70 -4.50
N CYS A 70 -1.23 -7.92 -4.28
CA CYS A 70 0.03 -8.08 -5.00
C CYS A 70 0.47 -9.55 -5.08
N PRO A 71 0.78 -10.06 -6.27
CA PRO A 71 1.18 -11.46 -6.43
C PRO A 71 2.61 -11.75 -5.95
N ASP A 72 3.49 -10.75 -5.91
CA ASP A 72 4.90 -10.94 -5.55
C ASP A 72 5.56 -9.66 -5.02
N TYR A 73 5.81 -9.63 -3.71
CA TYR A 73 6.50 -8.55 -3.00
C TYR A 73 8.03 -8.65 -3.00
N LYS A 74 8.60 -9.73 -3.54
CA LYS A 74 10.02 -10.08 -3.32
C LYS A 74 10.87 -9.84 -4.55
N THR A 75 10.37 -10.21 -5.74
CA THR A 75 11.18 -10.28 -6.96
C THR A 75 11.84 -8.94 -7.33
N SER A 76 11.17 -7.81 -7.09
CA SER A 76 11.66 -6.50 -7.49
C SER A 76 12.23 -5.64 -6.34
N GLY A 77 12.57 -6.28 -5.22
CA GLY A 77 13.20 -5.63 -4.07
C GLY A 77 12.21 -5.01 -3.08
N PRO A 78 12.70 -4.20 -2.11
CA PRO A 78 11.86 -3.62 -1.06
C PRO A 78 10.82 -2.67 -1.64
N ASN A 79 9.67 -2.59 -0.98
CA ASN A 79 8.57 -1.69 -1.34
C ASN A 79 8.19 -1.78 -2.82
N SER A 80 8.09 -3.01 -3.32
CA SER A 80 7.78 -3.29 -4.71
C SER A 80 6.71 -4.37 -4.84
N CYS A 81 6.01 -4.34 -5.97
CA CYS A 81 5.13 -5.42 -6.39
C CYS A 81 5.43 -5.80 -7.84
N PHE A 82 5.86 -7.04 -8.05
CA PHE A 82 6.16 -7.62 -9.35
C PHE A 82 4.94 -8.36 -9.90
N PHE A 83 4.53 -8.02 -11.13
CA PHE A 83 3.47 -8.70 -11.86
C PHE A 83 4.09 -9.53 -12.96
N SER A 84 4.09 -10.85 -12.78
CA SER A 84 4.55 -11.79 -13.80
C SER A 84 3.56 -11.86 -14.97
N LYS A 85 3.93 -12.61 -16.02
CA LYS A 85 3.12 -12.79 -17.23
C LYS A 85 1.69 -13.23 -16.96
N GLN A 86 1.47 -14.07 -15.94
CA GLN A 86 0.12 -14.57 -15.61
C GLN A 86 -0.79 -13.50 -14.99
N TYR A 87 -0.22 -12.45 -14.39
CA TYR A 87 -0.96 -11.36 -13.75
C TYR A 87 -1.01 -10.08 -14.60
N THR A 88 -0.25 -10.05 -15.70
CA THR A 88 -0.15 -8.91 -16.61
C THR A 88 -1.12 -9.06 -17.78
N SER A 89 -1.84 -7.99 -18.10
CA SER A 89 -2.81 -7.93 -19.19
C SER A 89 -2.65 -6.58 -19.87
N ILE A 90 -2.27 -6.61 -21.15
CA ILE A 90 -2.27 -5.41 -22.00
C ILE A 90 -3.70 -4.96 -22.31
N TRP A 91 -3.88 -3.70 -22.69
CA TRP A 91 -5.19 -3.09 -22.99
C TRP A 91 -6.17 -3.07 -21.80
N LYS A 92 -5.66 -3.15 -20.57
CA LYS A 92 -6.41 -3.01 -19.33
C LYS A 92 -5.73 -2.00 -18.44
N ILE A 93 -6.51 -1.08 -17.88
CA ILE A 93 -6.04 -0.17 -16.85
C ILE A 93 -6.08 -0.90 -15.50
N TYR A 94 -4.96 -0.90 -14.80
CA TYR A 94 -4.84 -1.34 -13.42
C TYR A 94 -5.05 -0.15 -12.49
N ILE A 95 -5.87 -0.31 -11.46
CA ILE A 95 -6.08 0.68 -10.41
C ILE A 95 -5.37 0.14 -9.18
N ILE A 96 -4.24 0.74 -8.83
CA ILE A 96 -3.32 0.23 -7.80
C ILE A 96 -3.33 1.17 -6.59
N THR A 97 -3.39 0.60 -5.39
CA THR A 97 -3.24 1.34 -4.12
C THR A 97 -2.29 0.61 -3.19
N VAL A 98 -1.59 1.35 -2.34
CA VAL A 98 -0.76 0.79 -1.26
C VAL A 98 -1.34 1.22 0.07
N ASN A 99 -1.61 0.25 0.95
CA ASN A 99 -2.01 0.47 2.32
C ASN A 99 -0.83 0.25 3.26
N ALA A 100 -0.58 1.21 4.14
CA ALA A 100 0.40 1.15 5.21
C ALA A 100 -0.34 0.94 6.53
N THR A 101 0.02 -0.07 7.33
CA THR A 101 -0.65 -0.39 8.60
C THR A 101 0.36 -0.60 9.72
N ASN A 102 0.10 0.00 10.88
CA ASN A 102 0.77 -0.28 12.15
C ASN A 102 -0.28 -0.46 13.26
N GLU A 103 0.15 -0.63 14.52
CA GLU A 103 -0.77 -0.83 15.66
C GLU A 103 -1.67 0.37 15.95
N MET A 104 -1.29 1.58 15.51
CA MET A 104 -2.04 2.81 15.74
C MET A 104 -3.07 3.09 14.63
N GLY A 105 -2.96 2.45 13.47
CA GLY A 105 -3.91 2.59 12.39
C GLY A 105 -3.33 2.32 11.01
N SER A 106 -3.99 2.85 9.98
CA SER A 106 -3.58 2.68 8.60
C SER A 106 -3.73 3.95 7.78
N SER A 107 -2.97 4.03 6.69
CA SER A 107 -3.12 5.06 5.67
C SER A 107 -2.91 4.47 4.28
N THR A 108 -3.60 5.04 3.29
CA THR A 108 -3.63 4.51 1.93
C THR A 108 -3.12 5.55 0.94
N SER A 109 -2.34 5.12 -0.05
CA SER A 109 -1.88 5.97 -1.15
C SER A 109 -3.04 6.51 -1.96
N ASP A 110 -2.77 7.54 -2.78
CA ASP A 110 -3.68 7.81 -3.90
C ASP A 110 -3.70 6.62 -4.85
N PRO A 111 -4.84 6.36 -5.53
CA PRO A 111 -4.90 5.33 -6.55
C PRO A 111 -4.05 5.73 -7.75
N LEU A 112 -3.23 4.81 -8.24
CA LEU A 112 -2.49 4.97 -9.49
C LEU A 112 -3.14 4.15 -10.60
N TYR A 113 -3.43 4.81 -11.72
CA TYR A 113 -3.96 4.20 -12.93
C TYR A 113 -2.82 3.83 -13.85
N VAL A 114 -2.64 2.54 -14.13
CA VAL A 114 -1.51 2.01 -14.88
C VAL A 114 -2.00 1.32 -16.15
N ASP A 115 -1.57 1.82 -17.31
CA ASP A 115 -1.64 1.08 -18.58
C ASP A 115 -0.24 0.54 -18.89
N VAL A 116 -0.09 -0.79 -18.82
CA VAL A 116 1.16 -1.53 -19.05
C VAL A 116 1.80 -1.20 -20.39
N THR A 117 1.01 -0.75 -21.38
CA THR A 117 1.50 -0.44 -22.72
C THR A 117 2.37 0.83 -22.75
N TYR A 118 2.23 1.72 -21.76
CA TYR A 118 2.80 3.06 -21.75
C TYR A 118 3.76 3.35 -20.57
N ILE A 119 4.11 2.34 -19.76
CA ILE A 119 4.98 2.49 -18.57
C ILE A 119 6.29 1.72 -18.66
#